data_AF-A0A258BPT6-F1
#
_entry.id   AF-A0A258BPT6-F1
#
_cell.length_a   1.000
_cell.length_b   1.000
_cell.length_c   1.000
_cell.angle_alpha   90.00
_cell.angle_beta   90.00
_cell.angle_gamma   90.00
#
_symmetry.space_group_name_H-M   'P 1'
#
loop_
_entity.id
_entity.type
_entity.pdbx_description
1 polymer ?
#
loop_
_entity_poly.entity_id
_entity_poly.type
_entity_poly.pdbx_seq_one_letter_code
_entity_poly.pdbx_strand_id
1 'polypeptide(L)'
;MCHLWTLGYKVATQPFNGVSIEKIQSELKKADLPEDGKIQLFDGRTGEAFQEKTAVGSMYIIKLHHMIADKIHARSIGPYTMVTQQPLGGKAQNGGQRFGEMEVWALEAYGAATTLQEMLTIKSDDVYGRAKAYEAIIKNEPITGPKIPESFNVLVKELQGLGLRVDLVDESEEDAVIDAENIIALGTEGSGVSAQDIATEVPAEDAFVGDEADEFGDIELEEGMSIETAEEFVSENEEGEEA
;
A
#
# COMPACT_ATOMS: atom_id res chain seq x y z
N MET A 1 -34.25 -7.76 -0.30
CA MET A 1 -35.09 -8.94 -0.02
C MET A 1 -34.67 -9.46 1.35
N CYS A 2 -35.54 -9.42 2.37
CA CYS A 2 -35.23 -9.89 3.72
C CYS A 2 -35.67 -11.37 3.82
N HIS A 3 -34.83 -12.23 4.38
CA HIS A 3 -35.12 -13.66 4.51
C HIS A 3 -35.53 -13.93 5.96
N LEU A 4 -36.75 -14.41 6.19
CA LEU A 4 -37.18 -14.82 7.53
C LEU A 4 -36.90 -16.31 7.68
N TRP A 5 -35.67 -16.64 8.09
CA TRP A 5 -35.10 -17.98 8.07
C TRP A 5 -35.97 -19.03 8.80
N THR A 6 -36.65 -18.65 9.89
CA THR A 6 -37.52 -19.55 10.64
C THR A 6 -38.78 -19.97 9.89
N LEU A 7 -39.31 -19.10 9.02
CA LEU A 7 -40.54 -19.35 8.24
C LEU A 7 -40.25 -19.68 6.76
N GLY A 8 -38.98 -19.63 6.33
CA GLY A 8 -38.54 -20.06 5.00
C GLY A 8 -39.01 -19.22 3.83
N TYR A 9 -39.52 -17.99 4.05
CA TYR A 9 -40.01 -17.13 2.97
C TYR A 9 -39.19 -15.83 2.80
N LYS A 10 -39.24 -15.30 1.57
CA LYS A 10 -38.58 -14.07 1.14
C LYS A 10 -39.54 -12.89 1.29
N VAL A 11 -39.06 -11.79 1.85
CA VAL A 11 -39.81 -10.55 2.07
C VAL A 11 -39.26 -9.45 1.19
N ALA A 12 -40.14 -8.78 0.46
CA ALA A 12 -39.82 -7.57 -0.29
C ALA A 12 -40.49 -6.38 0.39
N THR A 13 -39.71 -5.35 0.69
CA THR A 13 -40.19 -4.09 1.26
C THR A 13 -39.89 -2.99 0.27
N GLN A 14 -40.90 -2.22 -0.12
CA GLN A 14 -40.70 -1.09 -1.03
C GLN A 14 -39.90 0.02 -0.32
N PRO A 15 -39.06 0.80 -1.03
CA PRO A 15 -38.24 1.84 -0.40
C PRO A 15 -39.05 2.88 0.39
N PHE A 16 -40.24 3.25 -0.11
CA PHE A 16 -41.08 4.30 0.48
C PHE A 16 -42.35 3.79 1.17
N ASN A 17 -42.62 2.48 1.11
CA ASN A 17 -43.74 1.84 1.80
C ASN A 17 -43.22 0.64 2.59
N GLY A 18 -42.55 0.95 3.69
CA GLY A 18 -41.94 -0.02 4.59
C GLY A 18 -42.96 -0.83 5.37
N VAL A 19 -42.48 -1.87 6.06
CA VAL A 19 -43.31 -2.71 6.92
C VAL A 19 -43.47 -2.02 8.28
N SER A 20 -44.70 -1.94 8.79
CA SER A 20 -44.97 -1.37 10.12
C SER A 20 -44.40 -2.26 11.24
N ILE A 21 -44.01 -1.65 12.36
CA ILE A 21 -43.43 -2.35 13.52
C ILE A 21 -44.39 -3.43 14.06
N GLU A 22 -45.69 -3.12 14.13
CA GLU A 22 -46.73 -4.06 14.56
C GLU A 22 -46.74 -5.33 13.70
N LYS A 23 -46.53 -5.17 12.38
CA LYS A 23 -46.48 -6.30 11.46
C LYS A 23 -45.21 -7.13 11.68
N ILE A 24 -44.06 -6.48 11.92
CA ILE A 24 -42.81 -7.18 12.26
C ILE A 24 -42.97 -8.00 13.56
N GLN A 25 -43.56 -7.42 14.60
CA GLN A 25 -43.82 -8.12 15.87
C GLN A 25 -44.77 -9.31 15.68
N SER A 26 -45.81 -9.15 14.86
CA SER A 26 -46.75 -10.24 14.55
C SER A 26 -46.07 -11.40 13.81
N GLU A 27 -45.12 -11.12 12.92
CA GLU A 27 -44.35 -12.14 12.21
C GLU A 27 -43.31 -12.80 13.12
N LEU A 28 -42.67 -12.06 14.02
CA LEU A 28 -41.78 -12.63 15.05
C LEU A 28 -42.53 -13.62 15.95
N LYS A 29 -43.76 -13.27 16.36
CA LYS A 29 -44.61 -14.15 17.17
C LYS A 29 -45.01 -15.42 16.42
N LYS A 30 -45.32 -15.32 15.12
CA LYS A 30 -45.59 -16.50 14.27
C LYS A 30 -44.38 -17.41 14.14
N ALA A 31 -43.18 -16.84 14.20
CA ALA A 31 -41.91 -17.55 14.16
C ALA A 31 -41.44 -18.08 15.53
N ASP A 32 -42.28 -17.98 16.58
CA ASP A 32 -41.93 -18.34 17.97
C ASP A 32 -40.68 -17.61 18.52
N LEU A 33 -40.47 -16.37 18.04
CA LEU A 33 -39.41 -15.47 18.48
C LEU A 33 -39.98 -14.36 19.39
N PRO A 34 -39.16 -13.81 20.30
CA PRO A 34 -39.61 -12.75 21.18
C PRO A 34 -39.91 -11.47 20.39
N GLU A 35 -40.97 -10.76 20.78
CA GLU A 35 -41.46 -9.55 20.09
C GLU A 35 -40.44 -8.40 20.10
N ASP A 36 -39.46 -8.44 21.01
CA ASP A 36 -38.35 -7.49 21.11
C ASP A 36 -37.17 -7.81 20.16
N GLY A 37 -37.19 -8.97 19.50
CA GLY A 37 -36.11 -9.44 18.62
C GLY A 37 -34.80 -9.74 19.36
N LYS A 38 -34.83 -9.87 20.70
CA LYS A 38 -33.64 -10.10 21.53
C LYS A 38 -33.63 -11.50 22.11
N ILE A 39 -32.48 -12.16 22.02
CA ILE A 39 -32.28 -13.53 22.49
C ILE A 39 -31.15 -13.54 23.53
N GLN A 40 -31.25 -14.44 24.50
CA GLN A 40 -30.17 -14.69 25.45
C GLN A 40 -29.01 -15.38 24.73
N LEU A 41 -27.88 -14.69 24.58
CA LEU A 41 -26.66 -15.29 24.04
C LEU A 41 -25.84 -15.92 25.17
N PHE A 42 -25.00 -16.88 24.80
CA PHE A 42 -24.04 -17.54 25.66
C PHE A 42 -22.64 -17.35 25.08
N ASP A 43 -21.64 -17.12 25.93
CA ASP A 43 -20.25 -17.00 25.50
C ASP A 43 -19.71 -18.39 25.10
N GLY A 44 -19.25 -18.51 23.85
CA GLY A 44 -18.70 -19.75 23.32
C GLY A 44 -17.37 -20.18 23.96
N ARG A 45 -16.69 -19.31 24.70
CA ARG A 45 -15.44 -19.64 25.41
C ARG A 45 -15.69 -20.16 26.83
N THR A 46 -16.61 -19.55 27.57
CA THR A 46 -16.84 -19.84 29.00
C THR A 46 -18.11 -20.64 29.26
N GLY A 47 -19.10 -20.58 28.36
CA GLY A 47 -20.42 -21.21 28.53
C GLY A 47 -21.39 -20.41 29.40
N GLU A 48 -20.99 -19.25 29.93
CA GLU A 48 -21.85 -18.39 30.73
C GLU A 48 -22.80 -17.55 29.86
N ALA A 49 -23.96 -17.20 30.41
CA ALA A 49 -24.93 -16.33 29.75
C ALA A 49 -24.46 -14.86 29.80
N PHE A 50 -24.61 -14.13 28.69
CA PHE A 50 -24.38 -12.67 28.70
C PHE A 50 -25.35 -11.95 29.66
N GLN A 51 -24.92 -10.83 30.25
CA GLN A 51 -25.71 -10.10 31.26
C GLN A 51 -27.02 -9.53 30.72
N GLU A 52 -27.05 -9.16 29.44
CA GLU A 52 -28.23 -8.61 28.77
C GLU A 52 -28.61 -9.44 27.54
N LYS A 53 -29.89 -9.40 27.18
CA LYS A 53 -30.39 -10.01 25.94
C LYS A 53 -29.94 -9.19 24.74
N THR A 54 -29.41 -9.85 23.72
CA THR A 54 -28.83 -9.21 22.54
C THR A 54 -29.75 -9.37 21.33
N ALA A 55 -29.85 -8.33 20.50
CA ALA A 55 -30.59 -8.39 19.25
C ALA A 55 -29.84 -9.26 18.24
N VAL A 56 -30.50 -10.30 17.73
CA VAL A 56 -29.93 -11.22 16.75
C VAL A 56 -30.83 -11.22 15.53
N GLY A 57 -30.26 -11.15 14.34
CA GLY A 57 -31.02 -11.14 13.10
C GLY A 57 -30.16 -11.44 11.89
N SER A 58 -30.83 -11.70 10.77
CA SER A 58 -30.18 -11.90 9.47
C SER A 58 -30.04 -10.55 8.77
N MET A 59 -28.82 -10.06 8.64
CA MET A 59 -28.50 -8.88 7.84
C MET A 59 -27.91 -9.31 6.49
N TYR A 60 -28.30 -8.63 5.42
CA TYR A 60 -27.64 -8.80 4.13
C TYR A 60 -26.34 -7.97 4.13
N ILE A 61 -25.21 -8.65 4.05
CA ILE A 61 -23.87 -8.03 4.05
C ILE A 61 -23.27 -8.16 2.65
N ILE A 62 -22.67 -7.08 2.17
CA ILE A 62 -21.94 -7.05 0.89
C ILE A 62 -20.44 -6.97 1.20
N LYS A 63 -19.66 -7.86 0.58
CA LYS A 63 -18.20 -7.77 0.58
C LYS A 63 -17.77 -6.87 -0.58
N LEU A 64 -17.03 -5.80 -0.27
CA LEU A 64 -16.44 -4.94 -1.30
C LEU A 64 -15.16 -5.57 -1.85
N HIS A 65 -14.80 -5.21 -3.08
CA HIS A 65 -13.57 -5.67 -3.76
C HIS A 65 -12.26 -5.20 -3.09
N HIS A 66 -12.33 -4.48 -1.97
CA HIS A 66 -11.16 -3.92 -1.30
C HIS A 66 -10.44 -4.96 -0.43
N MET A 67 -9.78 -5.92 -1.08
CA MET A 67 -8.98 -6.95 -0.42
C MET A 67 -7.65 -6.39 0.09
N ILE A 68 -7.16 -6.96 1.19
CA ILE A 68 -5.86 -6.59 1.78
C ILE A 68 -4.71 -7.08 0.89
N ALA A 69 -4.86 -8.25 0.25
CA ALA A 69 -3.89 -8.80 -0.69
C ALA A 69 -3.46 -7.77 -1.75
N ASP A 70 -4.42 -7.04 -2.31
CA ASP A 70 -4.16 -6.01 -3.32
C ASP A 70 -3.46 -4.77 -2.76
N LYS A 71 -3.58 -4.52 -1.46
CA LYS A 71 -3.10 -3.30 -0.78
C LYS A 71 -1.75 -3.45 -0.12
N ILE A 72 -1.29 -4.68 0.14
CA ILE A 72 0.04 -4.90 0.69
C ILE A 72 1.07 -4.53 -0.38
N HIS A 73 2.04 -3.69 0.01
CA HIS A 73 3.18 -3.28 -0.79
C HIS A 73 4.34 -2.94 0.14
N ALA A 74 5.51 -3.50 -0.15
CA ALA A 74 6.74 -3.23 0.58
C ALA A 74 7.90 -3.07 -0.41
N ARG A 75 8.83 -2.18 -0.08
CA ARG A 75 10.01 -1.91 -0.89
C ARG A 75 11.24 -1.80 0.00
N SER A 76 12.29 -2.52 -0.37
CA SER A 76 13.65 -2.33 0.15
C SER A 76 14.50 -1.51 -0.83
N ILE A 77 14.78 -2.09 -2.00
CA ILE A 77 15.51 -1.48 -3.12
C ILE A 77 14.67 -1.68 -4.39
N GLY A 78 14.82 -0.79 -5.36
CA GLY A 78 14.07 -0.87 -6.61
C GLY A 78 14.57 0.16 -7.62
N PRO A 79 13.86 0.32 -8.74
CA PRO A 79 14.24 1.27 -9.77
C PRO A 79 14.11 2.73 -9.31
N TYR A 80 14.94 3.59 -9.90
CA TYR A 80 15.02 5.02 -9.65
C TYR A 80 14.80 5.81 -10.94
N THR A 81 14.32 7.04 -10.82
CA THR A 81 14.17 7.97 -11.94
C THR A 81 15.53 8.42 -12.47
N MET A 82 15.68 8.55 -13.79
CA MET A 82 16.93 9.01 -14.40
C MET A 82 17.32 10.45 -14.01
N VAL A 83 16.34 11.35 -13.85
CA VAL A 83 16.60 12.78 -13.65
C VAL A 83 16.91 13.10 -12.19
N THR A 84 15.99 12.80 -11.28
CA THR A 84 16.12 13.18 -9.85
C THR A 84 16.73 12.08 -9.00
N GLN A 85 17.05 10.91 -9.58
CA GLN A 85 17.57 9.75 -8.85
C GLN A 85 16.69 9.27 -7.68
N GLN A 86 15.42 9.66 -7.64
CA GLN A 86 14.46 9.27 -6.61
C GLN A 86 13.77 7.94 -6.93
N PRO A 87 13.32 7.20 -5.91
CA PRO A 87 12.45 6.03 -6.08
C PRO A 87 11.26 6.30 -7.01
N LEU A 88 11.00 5.40 -7.97
CA LEU A 88 9.78 5.46 -8.78
C LEU A 88 8.51 5.34 -7.91
N GLY A 89 7.37 5.80 -8.43
CA GLY A 89 6.09 5.74 -7.74
C GLY A 89 5.21 4.56 -8.18
N GLY A 90 4.38 4.07 -7.27
CA GLY A 90 3.32 3.08 -7.55
C GLY A 90 3.71 1.62 -7.33
N LYS A 91 2.73 0.80 -6.91
CA LYS A 91 2.92 -0.64 -6.62
C LYS A 91 3.46 -1.42 -7.82
N ALA A 92 2.94 -1.14 -9.03
CA ALA A 92 3.32 -1.87 -10.25
C ALA A 92 4.80 -1.70 -10.65
N GLN A 93 5.47 -0.64 -10.21
CA GLN A 93 6.88 -0.36 -10.54
C GLN A 93 7.82 -0.64 -9.36
N ASN A 94 7.35 -1.39 -8.35
CA ASN A 94 8.03 -1.54 -7.06
C ASN A 94 8.43 -0.17 -6.49
N GLY A 95 7.49 0.78 -6.57
CA GLY A 95 7.70 2.16 -6.21
C GLY A 95 7.84 2.38 -4.71
N GLY A 96 8.51 3.48 -4.34
CA GLY A 96 8.64 3.91 -2.96
C GLY A 96 7.40 4.64 -2.48
N GLN A 97 7.24 4.74 -1.16
CA GLN A 97 6.23 5.60 -0.57
C GLN A 97 6.68 7.06 -0.66
N ARG A 98 5.75 7.96 -0.98
CA ARG A 98 6.02 9.39 -0.91
C ARG A 98 6.08 9.82 0.55
N PHE A 99 7.21 10.38 0.95
CA PHE A 99 7.38 11.13 2.18
C PHE A 99 7.23 12.62 1.84
N GLY A 100 6.12 13.23 2.25
CA GLY A 100 5.75 14.58 1.88
C GLY A 100 6.11 15.61 2.94
N GLU A 101 5.71 16.86 2.66
CA GLU A 101 5.96 18.01 3.52
C GLU A 101 5.30 17.85 4.90
N MET A 102 4.10 17.27 4.97
CA MET A 102 3.40 17.05 6.24
C MET A 102 4.14 16.02 7.12
N GLU A 103 4.72 14.99 6.53
CA GLU A 103 5.51 14.01 7.27
C GLU A 103 6.87 14.58 7.71
N VAL A 104 7.47 15.46 6.90
CA VAL A 104 8.67 16.22 7.30
C VAL A 104 8.38 17.08 8.52
N TRP A 105 7.29 17.87 8.52
CA TRP A 105 6.89 18.68 9.68
C TRP A 105 6.70 17.84 10.93
N ALA A 106 6.16 16.63 10.80
CA ALA A 106 6.02 15.74 11.93
C ALA A 106 7.38 15.40 12.56
N LEU A 107 8.38 15.02 11.75
CA LEU A 107 9.73 14.71 12.25
C LEU A 107 10.46 15.93 12.81
N GLU A 108 10.27 17.09 12.21
CA GLU A 108 10.82 18.36 12.71
C GLU A 108 10.24 18.72 14.08
N ALA A 109 8.93 18.57 14.27
CA ALA A 109 8.27 18.83 15.54
C ALA A 109 8.77 17.91 16.67
N TYR A 110 9.13 16.66 16.34
CA TYR A 110 9.76 15.74 17.29
C TYR A 110 11.25 16.03 17.53
N GLY A 111 11.89 16.88 16.72
CA GLY A 111 13.33 17.12 16.77
C GLY A 111 14.17 15.95 16.27
N ALA A 112 13.60 15.07 15.44
CA ALA A 112 14.26 13.86 14.92
C ALA A 112 15.15 14.18 13.70
N ALA A 113 16.17 15.02 13.91
CA ALA A 113 17.02 15.55 12.82
C ALA A 113 17.78 14.45 12.05
N THR A 114 18.30 13.44 12.73
CA THR A 114 19.04 12.34 12.10
C THR A 114 18.14 11.46 11.23
N THR A 115 16.93 11.15 11.70
CA THR A 115 15.94 10.39 10.93
C THR A 115 15.48 11.18 9.70
N LEU A 116 15.22 12.48 9.87
CA LEU A 116 14.85 13.34 8.75
C LEU A 116 15.97 13.41 7.70
N GLN A 117 17.22 13.58 8.14
CA GLN A 117 18.37 13.60 7.26
C GLN A 117 18.51 12.28 6.47
N GLU A 118 18.36 11.14 7.14
CA GLU A 118 18.40 9.81 6.52
C GLU A 118 17.30 9.63 5.45
N MET A 119 16.08 10.09 5.75
CA MET A 119 14.95 10.04 4.82
C MET A 119 15.16 10.92 3.58
N LEU A 120 15.76 12.10 3.75
CA LEU A 120 15.97 13.05 2.65
C LEU A 120 17.19 12.72 1.77
N THR A 121 18.16 11.96 2.28
CA THR A 121 19.44 11.69 1.58
C THR A 121 19.59 10.21 1.22
N ILE A 122 20.09 9.39 2.17
CA ILE A 122 20.51 8.00 1.99
C ILE A 122 19.36 7.10 1.51
N LYS A 123 18.10 7.40 1.87
CA LYS A 123 16.92 6.63 1.43
C LYS A 123 16.26 7.14 0.15
N SER A 124 16.72 8.25 -0.39
CA SER A 124 16.10 8.91 -1.53
C SER A 124 17.08 9.00 -2.70
N ASP A 125 17.78 10.12 -2.86
CA ASP A 125 18.46 10.55 -4.08
C ASP A 125 19.98 10.61 -3.99
N ASP A 126 20.59 10.40 -2.81
CA ASP A 126 22.05 10.28 -2.68
C ASP A 126 22.53 8.93 -3.25
N VAL A 127 22.93 8.94 -4.52
CA VAL A 127 23.37 7.74 -5.27
C VAL A 127 24.57 7.06 -4.60
N TYR A 128 25.51 7.85 -4.11
CA TYR A 128 26.72 7.33 -3.47
C TYR A 128 26.43 6.88 -2.03
N GLY A 129 25.71 7.70 -1.27
CA GLY A 129 25.34 7.44 0.11
C GLY A 129 24.51 6.18 0.26
N ARG A 130 23.55 5.93 -0.64
CA ARG A 130 22.70 4.73 -0.59
C ARG A 130 23.46 3.43 -0.85
N ALA A 131 24.36 3.42 -1.83
CA ALA A 131 25.17 2.24 -2.15
C ALA A 131 26.11 1.89 -0.97
N LYS A 132 26.77 2.91 -0.42
CA LYS A 132 27.66 2.74 0.72
C LYS A 132 26.92 2.36 2.00
N ALA A 133 25.73 2.91 2.23
CA ALA A 133 24.89 2.53 3.36
C ALA A 133 24.45 1.06 3.25
N TYR A 134 24.08 0.61 2.05
CA TYR A 134 23.74 -0.80 1.82
C TYR A 134 24.92 -1.73 2.13
N GLU A 135 26.13 -1.40 1.64
CA GLU A 135 27.34 -2.15 1.97
C GLU A 135 27.66 -2.15 3.47
N ALA A 136 27.53 -1.01 4.13
CA ALA A 136 27.78 -0.88 5.56
C ALA A 136 26.80 -1.74 6.38
N ILE A 137 25.53 -1.80 5.97
CA ILE A 137 24.51 -2.66 6.59
C ILE A 137 24.90 -4.14 6.45
N ILE A 138 25.34 -4.58 5.25
CA ILE A 138 25.77 -5.96 5.03
C ILE A 138 27.02 -6.30 5.87
N LYS A 139 27.99 -5.38 5.93
CA LYS A 139 29.25 -5.55 6.64
C LYS A 139 29.15 -5.30 8.15
N ASN A 140 28.00 -4.85 8.65
CA ASN A 140 27.80 -4.36 10.02
C ASN A 140 28.80 -3.26 10.43
N GLU A 141 29.11 -2.36 9.50
CA GLU A 141 29.96 -1.19 9.73
C GLU A 141 29.11 0.06 9.98
N PRO A 142 29.66 1.09 10.68
CA PRO A 142 28.94 2.34 10.87
C PRO A 142 28.70 3.04 9.53
N ILE A 143 27.45 3.46 9.30
CA ILE A 143 27.06 4.20 8.10
C ILE A 143 27.79 5.55 8.09
N THR A 144 28.50 5.85 7.00
CA THR A 144 29.17 7.14 6.85
C THR A 144 28.18 8.25 6.50
N GLY A 145 28.47 9.49 6.90
CA GLY A 145 27.57 10.62 6.74
C GLY A 145 27.11 10.89 5.29
N PRO A 146 25.90 11.44 5.12
CA PRO A 146 25.29 11.68 3.81
C PRO A 146 25.95 12.82 3.05
N LYS A 147 25.84 12.79 1.72
CA LYS A 147 26.27 13.88 0.83
C LYS A 147 25.07 14.78 0.45
N ILE A 148 25.33 15.77 -0.40
CA ILE A 148 24.32 16.67 -0.95
C ILE A 148 23.36 15.85 -1.85
N PRO A 149 22.03 16.00 -1.68
CA PRO A 149 21.01 15.38 -2.54
C PRO A 149 21.15 15.74 -4.02
N GLU A 150 20.92 14.79 -4.93
CA GLU A 150 20.94 15.07 -6.37
C GLU A 150 19.81 16.00 -6.81
N SER A 151 18.66 15.96 -6.13
CA SER A 151 17.56 16.90 -6.40
C SER A 151 17.97 18.37 -6.22
N PHE A 152 18.87 18.65 -5.27
CA PHE A 152 19.42 20.00 -5.09
C PHE A 152 20.36 20.38 -6.23
N ASN A 153 21.18 19.46 -6.73
CA ASN A 153 22.05 19.71 -7.87
C ASN A 153 21.23 20.01 -9.14
N VAL A 154 20.16 19.24 -9.38
CA VAL A 154 19.23 19.49 -10.49
C VAL A 154 18.65 20.90 -10.39
N LEU A 155 18.20 21.31 -9.19
CA LEU A 155 17.69 22.66 -8.97
C LEU A 155 18.71 23.75 -9.30
N VAL A 156 19.96 23.61 -8.87
CA VAL A 156 21.03 24.58 -9.17
C VAL A 156 21.26 24.69 -10.68
N LYS A 157 21.32 23.54 -11.38
CA LYS A 157 21.49 23.52 -12.84
C LYS A 157 20.29 24.12 -13.58
N GLU A 158 19.07 23.91 -13.10
CA GLU A 158 17.87 24.55 -13.67
C GLU A 158 17.92 26.07 -13.52
N LEU A 159 18.35 26.59 -12.37
CA LEU A 159 18.53 28.03 -12.16
C LEU A 159 19.65 28.61 -13.05
N GLN A 160 20.77 27.90 -13.18
CA GLN A 160 21.86 28.27 -14.09
C GLN A 160 21.41 28.24 -15.56
N GLY A 161 20.54 27.30 -15.94
CA GLY A 161 19.94 27.23 -17.27
C GLY A 161 19.05 28.43 -17.61
N LEU A 162 18.48 29.10 -16.60
CA LEU A 162 17.75 30.37 -16.76
C LEU A 162 18.67 31.58 -16.92
N GLY A 163 19.99 31.41 -16.83
CA GLY A 163 20.99 32.48 -16.85
C GLY A 163 21.22 33.15 -15.49
N LEU A 164 20.77 32.53 -14.39
CA LEU A 164 21.06 32.99 -13.04
C LEU A 164 22.41 32.41 -12.58
N ARG A 165 23.30 33.26 -12.07
CA ARG A 165 24.54 32.80 -11.46
C ARG A 165 24.27 32.36 -10.02
N VAL A 166 24.23 31.05 -9.81
CA VAL A 166 24.05 30.42 -8.48
C VAL A 166 25.26 29.54 -8.24
N ASP A 167 26.11 29.98 -7.30
CA ASP A 167 27.35 29.30 -6.91
C ASP A 167 27.29 29.00 -5.41
N LEU A 168 27.83 27.85 -4.99
CA LEU A 168 27.98 27.53 -3.57
C LEU A 168 29.27 28.19 -3.06
N VAL A 169 29.13 29.00 -2.01
CA VAL A 169 30.25 29.69 -1.36
C VAL A 169 30.41 29.12 0.04
N ASP A 170 31.61 28.68 0.38
CA ASP A 170 31.97 28.30 1.75
C ASP A 170 32.53 29.54 2.48
N GLU A 171 32.09 29.80 3.70
CA GLU A 171 32.57 30.92 4.51
C GLU A 171 34.01 30.71 5.01
N SER A 172 34.52 29.47 4.95
CA SER A 172 35.84 29.10 5.47
C SER A 172 36.99 29.27 4.47
N GLU A 173 36.71 29.29 3.17
CA GLU A 173 37.69 29.54 2.10
C GLU A 173 37.25 30.75 1.27
N GLU A 174 37.85 31.92 1.51
CA GLU A 174 37.61 33.13 0.72
C GLU A 174 37.85 32.83 -0.78
N ASP A 175 36.78 32.95 -1.59
CA ASP A 175 36.74 32.86 -3.06
C ASP A 175 36.91 31.48 -3.73
N ALA A 176 36.72 30.37 -3.02
CA ALA A 176 36.53 29.07 -3.69
C ALA A 176 35.10 28.96 -4.24
N VAL A 177 34.92 29.17 -5.54
CA VAL A 177 33.67 28.79 -6.23
C VAL A 177 33.61 27.27 -6.26
N ILE A 178 32.83 26.70 -5.36
CA ILE A 178 32.66 25.25 -5.31
C ILE A 178 31.54 24.90 -6.28
N ASP A 179 31.93 24.47 -7.48
CA ASP A 179 30.99 23.84 -8.40
C ASP A 179 30.42 22.57 -7.73
N ALA A 180 29.10 22.41 -7.75
CA ALA A 180 28.43 21.26 -7.13
C ALA A 180 28.99 19.91 -7.68
N GLU A 181 29.44 19.91 -8.94
CA GLU A 181 30.12 18.77 -9.57
C GLU A 181 31.49 18.46 -8.94
N ASN A 182 32.24 19.47 -8.48
CA ASN A 182 33.55 19.28 -7.86
C ASN A 182 33.46 18.64 -6.47
N ILE A 183 32.39 18.89 -5.69
CA ILE A 183 32.14 18.18 -4.42
C ILE A 183 31.88 16.69 -4.66
N ILE A 184 31.13 16.37 -5.71
CA ILE A 184 30.86 14.98 -6.11
C ILE A 184 32.17 14.31 -6.52
N ALA A 185 33.00 15.01 -7.31
CA ALA A 185 34.29 14.52 -7.81
C ALA A 185 35.38 14.35 -6.72
N LEU A 186 35.46 15.26 -5.74
CA LEU A 186 36.36 15.12 -4.59
C LEU A 186 36.00 13.92 -3.71
N GLY A 187 34.72 13.53 -3.70
CA GLY A 187 34.23 12.36 -2.98
C GLY A 187 34.52 11.01 -3.65
N THR A 188 35.19 10.99 -4.82
CA THR A 188 35.51 9.78 -5.61
C THR A 188 36.90 9.20 -5.35
N GLU A 189 37.72 9.81 -4.50
CA GLU A 189 39.08 9.30 -4.21
C GLU A 189 39.11 8.12 -3.21
N GLY A 190 37.96 7.66 -2.73
CA GLY A 190 37.82 6.39 -2.00
C GLY A 190 37.36 5.30 -2.95
N SER A 191 38.27 4.38 -3.29
CA SER A 191 38.04 3.17 -4.11
C SER A 191 36.60 2.64 -4.09
N GLY A 192 35.91 2.70 -5.23
CA GLY A 192 34.56 2.17 -5.39
C GLY A 192 34.24 2.02 -6.87
N VAL A 193 33.81 0.81 -7.24
CA VAL A 193 33.52 0.34 -8.60
C VAL A 193 32.43 1.20 -9.25
N SER A 194 32.44 1.33 -10.57
CA SER A 194 31.53 2.21 -11.30
C SER A 194 30.07 1.79 -11.08
N ALA A 195 29.16 2.76 -10.98
CA ALA A 195 27.72 2.50 -10.83
C ALA A 195 27.10 1.74 -12.02
N GLN A 196 27.82 1.59 -13.13
CA GLN A 196 27.41 0.77 -14.28
C GLN A 196 27.59 -0.73 -14.00
N ASP A 197 28.49 -1.11 -13.09
CA ASP A 197 28.77 -2.51 -12.77
C ASP A 197 27.70 -3.10 -11.83
N ILE A 198 27.10 -2.30 -10.96
CA ILE A 198 26.03 -2.73 -10.04
C ILE A 198 24.72 -3.02 -10.76
N ALA A 199 24.44 -2.35 -11.88
CA ALA A 199 23.25 -2.63 -12.69
C ALA A 199 23.34 -3.96 -13.46
N THR A 200 24.55 -4.52 -13.60
CA THR A 200 24.82 -5.71 -14.43
C THR A 200 25.00 -6.98 -13.61
N GLU A 201 25.35 -6.88 -12.33
CA GLU A 201 25.59 -8.02 -11.42
C GLU A 201 24.52 -8.21 -10.33
N VAL A 202 23.27 -7.85 -10.58
CA VAL A 202 22.16 -8.48 -9.84
C VAL A 202 21.84 -9.76 -10.60
N PRO A 203 22.20 -10.95 -10.09
CA PRO A 203 21.78 -12.16 -10.77
C PRO A 203 20.25 -12.17 -10.75
N ALA A 204 19.66 -12.54 -11.88
CA ALA A 204 18.22 -12.57 -12.10
C ALA A 204 17.49 -13.63 -11.23
N GLU A 205 18.08 -14.05 -10.12
CA GLU A 205 17.67 -15.15 -9.25
C GLU A 205 17.15 -14.71 -7.88
N ASP A 206 17.13 -13.41 -7.58
CA ASP A 206 16.13 -12.82 -6.66
C ASP A 206 14.82 -12.45 -7.39
N ALA A 207 14.65 -12.96 -8.62
CA ALA A 207 13.39 -12.89 -9.33
C ALA A 207 12.40 -13.89 -8.73
N PHE A 208 11.29 -13.32 -8.24
CA PHE A 208 10.01 -14.01 -8.10
C PHE A 208 9.96 -15.08 -7.00
N VAL A 209 9.84 -14.63 -5.74
CA VAL A 209 8.88 -15.33 -4.86
C VAL A 209 7.50 -14.94 -5.39
N GLY A 210 7.06 -15.69 -6.40
CA GLY A 210 5.66 -15.73 -6.77
C GLY A 210 4.87 -16.06 -5.53
N ASP A 211 3.77 -15.34 -5.35
CA ASP A 211 2.75 -15.72 -4.40
C ASP A 211 2.29 -17.13 -4.81
N GLU A 212 2.73 -18.18 -4.10
CA GLU A 212 2.24 -19.55 -4.30
C GLU A 212 0.72 -19.68 -4.02
N ALA A 213 0.06 -18.57 -3.67
CA ALA A 213 -1.38 -18.47 -3.56
C ALA A 213 -2.13 -18.52 -4.92
N ASP A 214 -1.44 -18.40 -6.05
CA ASP A 214 -2.06 -18.60 -7.37
C ASP A 214 -2.05 -20.08 -7.84
N GLU A 215 -1.43 -20.99 -7.07
CA GLU A 215 -1.54 -22.45 -7.26
C GLU A 215 -2.55 -23.07 -6.27
N PHE A 216 -3.70 -22.41 -6.08
CA PHE A 216 -4.90 -23.17 -5.72
C PHE A 216 -5.32 -23.94 -6.96
N GLY A 217 -4.78 -25.16 -7.09
CA GLY A 217 -5.24 -26.14 -8.05
C GLY A 217 -6.75 -26.21 -8.05
N ASP A 218 -7.33 -26.37 -9.24
CA ASP A 218 -8.74 -26.59 -9.49
C ASP A 218 -9.33 -27.41 -8.34
N ILE A 219 -10.12 -26.75 -7.47
CA ILE A 219 -10.88 -27.46 -6.47
C ILE A 219 -11.86 -28.28 -7.31
N GLU A 220 -11.65 -29.60 -7.36
CA GLU A 220 -12.63 -30.55 -7.89
C GLU A 220 -13.90 -30.39 -7.06
N LEU A 221 -14.76 -29.47 -7.48
CA LEU A 221 -16.12 -29.33 -6.98
C LEU A 221 -16.89 -30.55 -7.52
N GLU A 222 -17.46 -31.34 -6.62
CA GLU A 222 -18.38 -32.42 -6.97
C GLU A 222 -19.42 -31.92 -8.00
N GLU A 223 -19.72 -32.78 -8.99
CA GLU A 223 -20.61 -32.49 -10.13
C GLU A 223 -21.89 -31.74 -9.70
N GLY A 224 -21.95 -30.43 -10.00
CA GLY A 224 -23.19 -29.65 -9.87
C GLY A 224 -23.09 -28.20 -9.40
N MET A 225 -21.91 -27.65 -9.12
CA MET A 225 -21.76 -26.25 -8.70
C MET A 225 -20.73 -25.49 -9.54
N SER A 226 -21.21 -24.70 -10.51
CA SER A 226 -20.41 -23.67 -11.22
C SER A 226 -20.67 -22.30 -10.59
N ILE A 227 -19.61 -21.50 -10.43
CA ILE A 227 -19.70 -20.08 -10.12
C ILE A 227 -19.44 -19.35 -11.42
N GLU A 228 -20.48 -18.83 -12.05
CA GLU A 228 -20.37 -18.02 -13.26
C GLU A 228 -20.01 -16.58 -12.90
N THR A 229 -19.05 -16.02 -13.63
CA THR A 229 -18.70 -14.61 -13.52
C THR A 229 -19.69 -13.74 -14.29
N ALA A 230 -19.92 -12.50 -13.85
CA ALA A 230 -20.95 -11.63 -14.41
C ALA A 230 -20.78 -11.32 -15.92
N GLU A 231 -19.58 -11.57 -16.47
CA GLU A 231 -19.28 -11.41 -17.90
C GLU A 231 -19.81 -12.59 -18.74
N GLU A 232 -19.85 -13.81 -18.19
CA GLU A 232 -20.36 -15.02 -18.86
C GLU A 232 -21.90 -15.02 -19.00
N PHE A 233 -22.60 -14.35 -18.07
CA PHE A 233 -24.06 -14.24 -18.09
C PHE A 233 -24.59 -13.33 -19.23
N VAL A 234 -23.74 -12.47 -19.79
CA VAL A 234 -24.12 -11.54 -20.85
C VAL A 234 -24.05 -12.22 -22.22
N SER A 235 -23.11 -13.14 -22.44
CA SER A 235 -22.96 -13.83 -23.72
C SER A 235 -24.10 -14.79 -24.05
N GLU A 236 -24.73 -15.43 -23.06
CA GLU A 236 -25.80 -16.40 -23.34
C GLU A 236 -27.14 -15.77 -23.74
N ASN A 237 -27.38 -14.51 -23.38
CA ASN A 237 -28.67 -13.85 -23.66
C ASN A 237 -28.74 -13.20 -25.05
N GLU A 238 -27.62 -13.06 -25.78
CA GLU A 238 -27.61 -12.47 -27.13
C GLU A 238 -27.81 -13.50 -28.26
N GLU A 239 -27.64 -14.80 -28.01
CA GLU A 239 -27.80 -15.84 -29.05
C GLU A 239 -29.24 -16.41 -29.16
N GLY A 240 -30.19 -15.93 -28.33
CA GLY A 240 -31.56 -16.44 -28.25
C GLY A 240 -32.64 -15.64 -28.99
N GLU A 241 -32.30 -14.53 -29.64
CA GLU A 241 -33.28 -13.59 -30.22
C GLU A 241 -33.12 -13.39 -31.74
N GLU A 242 -32.80 -14.45 -32.49
CA GLU A 242 -33.03 -14.50 -33.94
C GLU A 242 -33.60 -15.87 -34.38
N ALA A 243 -34.92 -16.04 -34.25
CA ALA A 243 -35.77 -16.92 -35.07
C ALA A 243 -37.26 -16.65 -34.86
#